data_AF-A0A0U5ADS6-F1
#
_entry.id   AF-A0A0U5ADS6-F1
#
_cell.length_a   1.000
_cell.length_b   1.000
_cell.length_c   1.000
_cell.angle_alpha   90.00
_cell.angle_beta   90.00
_cell.angle_gamma   90.00
#
_symmetry.space_group_name_H-M   'P 1'
#
loop_
_entity.id
_entity.type
_entity.pdbx_description
1 polymer ?
#
loop_
_entity_poly.entity_id
_entity_poly.type
_entity_poly.pdbx_seq_one_letter_code
_entity_poly.pdbx_strand_id
1 'polypeptide(L)'
;TMQSRGKLVVHNENYVTNLIRSYTDMLNNLRGYPIHITLFSRNPTSFPLNPGDKVIDYIGMDGFFMRNLAKQMNFTAIAMGPKDGNEYGFMFPNNGTFTGSIGDILYDRADISLNSRFVKLYGTNDIEFTLPIGFDNLCIIAPKAKRLPKWLTFFRVFNLHVQFSLVCVYVGCSITSHILQTMHSHFKHVHKDISLFDTFIEMLPPFLSLPVIRMPSSSNEKVFVMTCFVFGMIIASLFQGKLVTVLSKPDYYPDINTLEELDASGLVIGTGSPNLVENTFSTEESSLIKHLSDKVTYYNLPEGVMSYVARHHNISALNRLSNAIYGVHLYHSSDGTFLLHIVEECPRTYSLAYIVPKGSPFLLRINKIIAQFVESGIIGKWNEDTRFNMTAFQRREYSTNDSHKVFSLEDLQMPFLALVCGLFGSAITFFVELTAQYVTRCKVLKCCTKFVQPPKNQTLPQALQVQTSFRNY
;
A
#
# COMPACT_ATOMS: atom_id res chain seq x y z
N THR A 1 -30.07 29.50 68.01
CA THR A 1 -30.57 28.14 67.68
C THR A 1 -29.53 27.41 66.85
N MET A 2 -28.95 26.35 67.43
CA MET A 2 -28.15 25.26 66.86
C MET A 2 -27.04 25.57 65.81
N GLN A 3 -25.81 25.71 66.31
CA GLN A 3 -24.63 25.14 65.65
C GLN A 3 -24.29 23.81 66.34
N SER A 4 -24.42 22.68 65.65
CA SER A 4 -23.81 21.41 66.07
C SER A 4 -22.96 20.87 64.91
N ARG A 5 -21.71 21.31 64.84
CA ARG A 5 -20.67 20.61 64.08
C ARG A 5 -20.30 19.36 64.88
N GLY A 6 -20.86 18.21 64.49
CA GLY A 6 -20.39 16.91 64.97
C GLY A 6 -18.95 16.70 64.49
N LYS A 7 -17.98 16.84 65.39
CA LYS A 7 -16.61 16.38 65.16
C LYS A 7 -16.64 14.85 65.23
N LEU A 8 -16.39 14.18 64.10
CA LEU A 8 -16.00 12.76 64.11
C LEU A 8 -14.65 12.66 64.82
N VAL A 9 -14.69 12.31 66.10
CA VAL A 9 -13.49 12.00 66.88
C VAL A 9 -13.05 10.59 66.49
N VAL A 10 -12.05 10.50 65.61
CA VAL A 10 -11.35 9.23 65.35
C VAL A 10 -10.57 8.88 66.61
N HIS A 11 -11.09 7.96 67.41
CA HIS A 11 -10.58 7.70 68.76
C HIS A 11 -9.26 6.91 68.81
N ASN A 12 -8.76 6.40 67.68
CA ASN A 12 -7.50 5.64 67.68
C ASN A 12 -6.91 5.52 66.26
N GLU A 13 -5.81 6.22 65.98
CA GLU A 13 -5.08 6.09 64.70
C GLU A 13 -4.62 4.66 64.42
N ASN A 14 -4.34 3.88 65.48
CA ASN A 14 -3.98 2.47 65.37
C ASN A 14 -5.16 1.59 64.92
N TYR A 15 -6.39 1.97 65.25
CA TYR A 15 -7.57 1.21 64.81
C TYR A 15 -7.83 1.42 63.32
N VAL A 16 -7.70 2.65 62.83
CA VAL A 16 -7.83 2.97 61.40
C VAL A 16 -6.72 2.29 60.59
N THR A 17 -5.48 2.35 61.05
CA THR A 17 -4.37 1.65 60.37
C THR A 17 -4.50 0.13 60.42
N ASN A 18 -5.00 -0.45 61.51
CA ASN A 18 -5.28 -1.89 61.58
C ASN A 18 -6.45 -2.31 60.70
N LEU A 19 -7.49 -1.49 60.58
CA LEU A 19 -8.62 -1.73 59.67
C LEU A 19 -8.15 -1.67 58.21
N ILE A 20 -7.34 -0.67 57.85
CA ILE A 20 -6.73 -0.55 56.52
C ILE A 20 -5.82 -1.74 56.23
N ARG A 21 -4.97 -2.16 57.17
CA ARG A 21 -4.12 -3.36 57.03
C ARG A 21 -4.95 -4.62 56.83
N SER A 22 -5.96 -4.85 57.67
CA SER A 22 -6.85 -5.99 57.56
C SER A 22 -7.59 -6.02 56.21
N TYR A 23 -8.06 -4.87 55.73
CA TYR A 23 -8.70 -4.74 54.43
C TYR A 23 -7.72 -5.01 53.28
N THR A 24 -6.50 -4.50 53.37
CA THR A 24 -5.44 -4.72 52.38
C THR A 24 -5.03 -6.20 52.31
N ASP A 25 -4.92 -6.86 53.46
CA ASP A 25 -4.60 -8.29 53.55
C ASP A 25 -5.74 -9.18 53.02
N MET A 26 -7.00 -8.77 53.22
CA MET A 26 -8.16 -9.47 52.68
C MET A 26 -8.22 -9.38 51.14
N LEU A 27 -7.85 -8.24 50.56
CA LEU A 27 -7.81 -8.07 49.10
C LEU A 27 -6.56 -8.69 48.45
N ASN A 28 -5.53 -9.03 49.24
CA ASN A 28 -4.36 -9.76 48.74
C ASN A 28 -4.67 -11.22 48.43
N ASN A 29 -5.60 -11.84 49.15
CA ASN A 29 -6.00 -13.23 48.98
C ASN A 29 -7.50 -13.41 49.25
N LEU A 30 -8.25 -13.57 48.17
CA LEU A 30 -9.71 -13.69 48.16
C LEU A 30 -10.21 -15.10 48.45
N ARG A 31 -9.31 -16.07 48.69
CA ARG A 31 -9.64 -17.46 49.11
C ARG A 31 -10.68 -18.15 48.22
N GLY A 32 -10.64 -17.90 46.92
CA GLY A 32 -11.57 -18.49 45.95
C GLY A 32 -12.91 -17.76 45.84
N TYR A 33 -13.04 -16.52 46.33
CA TYR A 33 -14.25 -15.73 46.12
C TYR A 33 -14.59 -15.64 44.61
N PRO A 34 -15.85 -15.84 44.20
CA PRO A 34 -16.24 -15.72 42.80
C PRO A 34 -16.30 -14.25 42.38
N ILE A 35 -15.53 -13.87 41.35
CA ILE A 35 -15.58 -12.54 40.74
C ILE A 35 -16.14 -12.66 39.33
N HIS A 36 -17.17 -11.87 39.01
CA HIS A 36 -17.78 -11.82 37.69
C HIS A 36 -16.97 -10.91 36.77
N ILE A 37 -16.55 -11.45 35.64
CA ILE A 37 -15.72 -10.74 34.67
C ILE A 37 -16.46 -10.71 33.35
N THR A 38 -16.70 -9.51 32.83
CA THR A 38 -17.16 -9.37 31.45
C THR A 38 -15.96 -9.34 30.51
N LEU A 39 -15.92 -10.30 29.58
CA LEU A 39 -14.85 -10.47 28.60
C LEU A 39 -15.45 -11.09 27.32
N PHE A 40 -15.26 -10.42 26.17
CA PHE A 40 -15.69 -10.92 24.86
C PHE A 40 -14.50 -11.27 23.96
N SER A 41 -14.77 -12.06 22.91
CA SER A 41 -13.77 -12.45 21.92
C SER A 41 -13.39 -11.28 21.02
N ARG A 42 -12.11 -10.92 20.98
CA ARG A 42 -11.50 -9.95 20.08
C ARG A 42 -10.10 -10.40 19.68
N ASN A 43 -9.92 -10.78 18.41
CA ASN A 43 -8.60 -11.12 17.90
C ASN A 43 -7.71 -9.86 17.75
N PRO A 44 -6.42 -9.92 18.11
CA PRO A 44 -5.71 -11.05 18.70
C PRO A 44 -5.68 -11.07 20.24
N THR A 45 -6.29 -10.10 20.93
CA THR A 45 -6.06 -9.88 22.38
C THR A 45 -6.86 -10.80 23.30
N SER A 46 -7.98 -11.34 22.84
CA SER A 46 -8.86 -12.24 23.60
C SER A 46 -9.59 -13.20 22.67
N PHE A 47 -9.48 -14.51 22.88
CA PHE A 47 -10.30 -15.49 22.18
C PHE A 47 -10.56 -16.71 23.08
N PRO A 48 -11.75 -17.34 22.98
CA PRO A 48 -12.12 -18.48 23.81
C PRO A 48 -11.23 -19.69 23.51
N LEU A 49 -10.76 -20.38 24.55
CA LEU A 49 -10.02 -21.65 24.38
C LEU A 49 -10.93 -22.78 23.84
N ASN A 50 -12.15 -22.88 24.39
CA ASN A 50 -13.15 -23.89 24.02
C ASN A 50 -14.45 -23.19 23.58
N PRO A 51 -14.67 -22.97 22.27
CA PRO A 51 -15.89 -22.36 21.77
C PRO A 51 -17.06 -23.37 21.86
N GLY A 52 -17.91 -23.26 22.90
CA GLY A 52 -19.12 -24.08 23.01
C GLY A 52 -19.66 -24.28 24.43
N ASP A 53 -18.79 -24.29 25.44
CA ASP A 53 -19.20 -24.26 26.85
C ASP A 53 -19.40 -22.81 27.31
N LYS A 54 -20.00 -22.59 28.49
CA LYS A 54 -19.87 -21.31 29.21
C LYS A 54 -18.37 -20.99 29.24
N VAL A 55 -17.93 -20.03 28.43
CA VAL A 55 -16.50 -19.80 28.18
C VAL A 55 -15.86 -19.25 29.46
N ILE A 56 -15.23 -20.12 30.23
CA ILE A 56 -14.52 -19.75 31.46
C ILE A 56 -13.10 -19.26 31.16
N ASP A 57 -12.53 -19.61 30.01
CA ASP A 57 -11.10 -19.44 29.72
C ASP A 57 -10.83 -18.79 28.37
N TYR A 58 -9.96 -17.77 28.40
CA TYR A 58 -9.57 -16.94 27.27
C TYR A 58 -8.05 -16.96 27.09
N ILE A 59 -7.62 -16.90 25.83
CA ILE A 59 -6.22 -16.77 25.42
C ILE A 59 -6.01 -15.41 24.74
N GLY A 60 -4.77 -14.95 24.71
CA GLY A 60 -4.37 -13.63 24.25
C GLY A 60 -4.02 -12.74 25.44
N MET A 61 -3.51 -11.54 25.18
CA MET A 61 -3.06 -10.61 26.21
C MET A 61 -4.10 -10.40 27.33
N ASP A 62 -5.36 -10.13 26.99
CA ASP A 62 -6.44 -9.86 27.95
C ASP A 62 -6.81 -11.14 28.73
N GLY A 63 -6.82 -12.31 28.07
CA GLY A 63 -7.10 -13.61 28.68
C GLY A 63 -5.98 -14.09 29.62
N PHE A 64 -4.71 -13.93 29.21
CA PHE A 64 -3.56 -14.21 30.06
C PHE A 64 -3.52 -13.28 31.26
N PHE A 65 -3.85 -12.00 31.08
CA PHE A 65 -3.98 -11.07 32.20
C PHE A 65 -5.05 -11.55 33.20
N MET A 66 -6.25 -11.88 32.74
CA MET A 66 -7.33 -12.42 33.58
C MET A 66 -6.88 -13.62 34.41
N ARG A 67 -6.24 -14.61 33.77
CA ARG A 67 -5.79 -15.84 34.44
C ARG A 67 -4.72 -15.55 35.50
N ASN A 68 -3.77 -14.68 35.20
CA ASN A 68 -2.71 -14.34 36.15
C ASN A 68 -3.22 -13.45 37.29
N LEU A 69 -4.19 -12.57 37.02
CA LEU A 69 -4.87 -11.78 38.04
C LEU A 69 -5.61 -12.69 39.03
N ALA A 70 -6.39 -13.65 38.52
CA ALA A 70 -7.11 -14.64 39.33
C ALA A 70 -6.16 -15.45 40.23
N LYS A 71 -5.01 -15.86 39.69
CA LYS A 71 -3.96 -16.56 40.45
C LYS A 71 -3.33 -15.69 41.54
N GLN A 72 -2.96 -14.45 41.22
CA GLN A 72 -2.28 -13.57 42.18
C GLN A 72 -3.16 -13.07 43.33
N MET A 73 -4.45 -12.91 43.07
CA MET A 73 -5.43 -12.51 44.10
C MET A 73 -6.18 -13.72 44.70
N ASN A 74 -5.90 -14.94 44.20
CA ASN A 74 -6.53 -16.20 44.61
C ASN A 74 -8.08 -16.12 44.63
N PHE A 75 -8.68 -15.81 43.49
CA PHE A 75 -10.14 -15.77 43.30
C PHE A 75 -10.60 -16.68 42.17
N THR A 76 -11.88 -17.03 42.16
CA THR A 76 -12.49 -17.81 41.08
C THR A 76 -13.07 -16.88 40.02
N ALA A 77 -12.46 -16.85 38.84
CA ALA A 77 -12.89 -16.01 37.73
C ALA A 77 -14.13 -16.61 37.03
N ILE A 78 -15.24 -15.87 37.01
CA ILE A 78 -16.45 -16.22 36.25
C ILE A 78 -16.50 -15.29 35.04
N ALA A 79 -15.85 -15.70 33.95
CA ALA A 79 -15.83 -14.95 32.71
C ALA A 79 -17.12 -15.17 31.91
N MET A 80 -17.76 -14.10 31.47
CA MET A 80 -18.95 -14.14 30.63
C MET A 80 -18.85 -13.06 29.54
N GLY A 81 -19.35 -13.38 28.34
CA GLY A 81 -19.53 -12.37 27.30
C GLY A 81 -20.65 -11.39 27.67
N PRO A 82 -20.67 -10.19 27.06
CA PRO A 82 -21.70 -9.20 27.35
C PRO A 82 -23.12 -9.71 27.10
N LYS A 83 -24.05 -9.38 28.01
CA LYS A 83 -25.41 -9.97 28.01
C LYS A 83 -26.21 -9.68 26.75
N ASP A 84 -26.03 -8.51 26.17
CA ASP A 84 -26.75 -8.05 24.98
C ASP A 84 -26.05 -8.43 23.66
N GLY A 85 -24.92 -9.16 23.74
CA GLY A 85 -24.11 -9.55 22.58
C GLY A 85 -23.30 -8.41 21.95
N ASN A 86 -23.40 -7.19 22.47
CA ASN A 86 -22.60 -6.07 21.99
C ASN A 86 -21.22 -6.10 22.65
N GLU A 87 -20.17 -5.80 21.89
CA GLU A 87 -18.78 -5.82 22.37
C GLU A 87 -18.50 -4.73 23.43
N TYR A 88 -17.90 -3.62 22.98
CA TYR A 88 -17.50 -2.53 23.87
C TYR A 88 -18.72 -1.76 24.41
N GLY A 89 -19.80 -1.69 23.65
CA GLY A 89 -20.99 -0.96 24.04
C GLY A 89 -20.84 0.57 24.02
N PHE A 90 -21.97 1.25 24.01
CA PHE A 90 -22.10 2.69 23.89
C PHE A 90 -23.34 3.18 24.63
N MET A 91 -23.40 4.49 24.87
CA MET A 91 -24.60 5.13 25.40
C MET A 91 -25.55 5.46 24.25
N PHE A 92 -26.80 5.01 24.35
CA PHE A 92 -27.84 5.46 23.43
C PHE A 92 -28.20 6.93 23.70
N PRO A 93 -28.20 7.81 22.68
CA PRO A 93 -28.49 9.23 22.87
C PRO A 93 -29.92 9.50 23.40
N ASN A 94 -30.87 8.66 23.01
CA ASN A 94 -32.31 8.93 23.22
C ASN A 94 -32.79 8.61 24.64
N ASN A 95 -32.18 7.64 25.31
CA ASN A 95 -32.64 7.09 26.59
C ASN A 95 -31.52 6.91 27.62
N GLY A 96 -30.27 7.29 27.29
CA GLY A 96 -29.12 7.18 28.19
C GLY A 96 -28.76 5.76 28.60
N THR A 97 -29.28 4.75 27.90
CA THR A 97 -29.05 3.34 28.25
C THR A 97 -27.71 2.87 27.69
N PHE A 98 -26.97 2.07 28.46
CA PHE A 98 -25.65 1.57 28.11
C PHE A 98 -25.73 0.13 27.61
N THR A 99 -24.95 -0.17 26.57
CA THR A 99 -24.85 -1.52 25.99
C THR A 99 -23.49 -2.16 26.28
N GLY A 100 -23.35 -3.42 25.88
CA GLY A 100 -22.13 -4.20 25.92
C GLY A 100 -21.48 -4.26 27.30
N SER A 101 -20.15 -4.42 27.31
CA SER A 101 -19.44 -4.64 28.57
C SER A 101 -19.37 -3.40 29.48
N ILE A 102 -19.72 -2.19 29.00
CA ILE A 102 -19.94 -1.02 29.88
C ILE A 102 -21.26 -1.16 30.64
N GLY A 103 -22.33 -1.53 29.93
CA GLY A 103 -23.63 -1.77 30.56
C GLY A 103 -23.54 -2.84 31.63
N ASP A 104 -22.75 -3.89 31.43
CA ASP A 104 -22.60 -4.94 32.45
C ASP A 104 -21.91 -4.47 33.73
N ILE A 105 -21.00 -3.49 33.65
CA ILE A 105 -20.42 -2.85 34.85
C ILE A 105 -21.45 -1.94 35.53
N LEU A 106 -22.18 -1.13 34.76
CA LEU A 106 -23.14 -0.15 35.30
C LEU A 106 -24.41 -0.79 35.87
N TYR A 107 -24.76 -1.99 35.41
CA TYR A 107 -25.94 -2.73 35.86
C TYR A 107 -25.59 -3.84 36.87
N ASP A 108 -24.41 -3.78 37.49
CA ASP A 108 -23.91 -4.74 38.49
C ASP A 108 -23.96 -6.20 38.03
N ARG A 109 -23.74 -6.45 36.73
CA ARG A 109 -23.69 -7.80 36.15
C ARG A 109 -22.28 -8.38 36.11
N ALA A 110 -21.28 -7.50 36.14
CA ALA A 110 -19.88 -7.85 36.21
C ALA A 110 -19.14 -6.91 37.16
N ASP A 111 -18.18 -7.45 37.89
CA ASP A 111 -17.33 -6.72 38.82
C ASP A 111 -16.13 -6.06 38.10
N ILE A 112 -15.69 -6.65 36.99
CA ILE A 112 -14.52 -6.20 36.21
C ILE A 112 -14.80 -6.42 34.71
N SER A 113 -14.43 -5.43 33.87
CA SER A 113 -14.47 -5.52 32.42
C SER A 113 -13.05 -5.64 31.86
N LEU A 114 -12.69 -6.82 31.34
CA LEU A 114 -11.32 -7.18 30.97
C LEU A 114 -10.97 -7.14 29.48
N ASN A 115 -11.72 -6.43 28.64
CA ASN A 115 -11.23 -6.05 27.32
C ASN A 115 -10.54 -4.69 27.40
N SER A 116 -9.27 -4.60 26.97
CA SER A 116 -8.53 -3.34 26.96
C SER A 116 -9.24 -2.24 26.14
N ARG A 117 -9.44 -1.07 26.75
CA ARG A 117 -10.22 0.05 26.22
C ARG A 117 -9.42 1.34 26.20
N PHE A 118 -9.73 2.19 25.23
CA PHE A 118 -9.24 3.56 25.23
C PHE A 118 -9.73 4.30 26.46
N VAL A 119 -8.81 4.89 27.21
CA VAL A 119 -9.15 5.79 28.32
C VAL A 119 -9.69 7.09 27.72
N LYS A 120 -11.01 7.28 27.86
CA LYS A 120 -11.74 8.47 27.44
C LYS A 120 -13.07 8.56 28.19
N LEU A 121 -13.80 9.65 28.01
CA LEU A 121 -15.15 9.77 28.54
C LEU A 121 -16.12 8.92 27.70
N TYR A 122 -16.89 8.06 28.35
CA TYR A 122 -17.93 7.21 27.73
C TYR A 122 -19.35 7.70 28.03
N GLY A 123 -19.52 8.94 28.49
CA GLY A 123 -20.83 9.51 28.86
C GLY A 123 -21.32 9.17 30.27
N THR A 124 -20.46 8.59 31.10
CA THR A 124 -20.74 8.30 32.52
C THR A 124 -19.52 8.53 33.40
N ASN A 125 -19.77 8.89 34.67
CA ASN A 125 -18.76 9.03 35.72
C ASN A 125 -18.81 7.87 36.73
N ASP A 126 -19.59 6.82 36.44
CA ASP A 126 -19.85 5.67 37.33
C ASP A 126 -18.95 4.47 37.00
N ILE A 127 -17.94 4.69 36.17
CA ILE A 127 -16.87 3.75 35.86
C ILE A 127 -15.51 4.35 36.23
N GLU A 128 -14.57 3.48 36.59
CA GLU A 128 -13.18 3.85 36.83
C GLU A 128 -12.26 3.00 35.95
N PHE A 129 -11.20 3.65 35.45
CA PHE A 129 -10.16 2.96 34.69
C PHE A 129 -9.06 2.45 35.64
N THR A 130 -8.54 1.27 35.33
CA THR A 130 -7.31 0.80 35.96
C THR A 130 -6.10 1.61 35.50
N LEU A 131 -4.93 1.35 36.09
CA LEU A 131 -3.65 1.79 35.55
C LEU A 131 -3.56 1.38 34.07
N PRO A 132 -3.04 2.24 33.18
CA PRO A 132 -2.81 1.88 31.79
C PRO A 132 -1.94 0.64 31.65
N ILE A 133 -2.39 -0.31 30.82
CA ILE A 133 -1.64 -1.52 30.48
C ILE A 133 -0.73 -1.34 29.26
N GLY A 134 -0.93 -0.24 28.51
CA GLY A 134 -0.18 0.07 27.29
C GLY A 134 -0.83 1.22 26.52
N PHE A 135 -0.38 1.42 25.28
CA PHE A 135 -0.85 2.46 24.37
C PHE A 135 -1.19 1.85 23.02
N ASP A 136 -2.15 2.45 22.32
CA ASP A 136 -2.53 2.06 20.97
C ASP A 136 -3.00 3.28 20.19
N ASN A 137 -2.77 3.25 18.88
CA ASN A 137 -3.12 4.34 17.99
C ASN A 137 -4.47 4.05 17.35
N LEU A 138 -5.28 5.09 17.19
CA LEU A 138 -6.48 5.08 16.37
C LEU A 138 -6.06 5.54 14.98
N CYS A 139 -6.06 4.63 14.01
CA CYS A 139 -5.53 4.86 12.67
C CYS A 139 -6.60 4.60 11.60
N ILE A 140 -6.35 5.14 10.42
CA ILE A 140 -7.23 4.99 9.26
C ILE A 140 -6.65 3.90 8.35
N ILE A 141 -7.53 3.06 7.85
CA ILE A 141 -7.21 1.95 6.95
C ILE A 141 -7.86 2.26 5.63
N ALA A 142 -7.04 2.55 4.63
CA ALA A 142 -7.46 2.80 3.26
C ALA A 142 -7.44 1.50 2.44
N PRO A 143 -8.22 1.42 1.35
CA PRO A 143 -7.99 0.38 0.35
C PRO A 143 -6.57 0.47 -0.20
N LYS A 144 -5.91 -0.69 -0.42
CA LYS A 144 -4.59 -0.72 -1.04
C LYS A 144 -4.67 -0.14 -2.45
N ALA A 145 -3.65 0.63 -2.85
CA ALA A 145 -3.57 1.17 -4.19
C ALA A 145 -3.62 0.06 -5.24
N LYS A 146 -4.23 0.36 -6.40
CA LYS A 146 -4.33 -0.59 -7.49
C LYS A 146 -2.94 -0.89 -8.08
N ARG A 147 -2.78 -2.10 -8.63
CA ARG A 147 -1.60 -2.44 -9.43
C ARG A 147 -1.57 -1.53 -10.66
N LEU A 148 -0.37 -1.07 -11.02
CA LEU A 148 -0.19 -0.35 -12.27
C LEU A 148 -0.50 -1.29 -13.44
N PRO A 149 -1.12 -0.77 -14.52
CA PRO A 149 -1.36 -1.59 -15.69
C PRO A 149 -0.01 -1.97 -16.32
N LYS A 150 0.12 -3.24 -16.71
CA LYS A 150 1.38 -3.84 -17.19
C LYS A 150 2.04 -3.06 -18.33
N TRP A 151 1.25 -2.38 -19.17
CA TRP A 151 1.76 -1.58 -20.29
C TRP A 151 2.52 -0.33 -19.81
N LEU A 152 2.05 0.33 -18.76
CA LEU A 152 2.64 1.56 -18.23
C LEU A 152 3.97 1.28 -17.53
N THR A 153 4.11 0.06 -17.02
CA THR A 153 5.29 -0.45 -16.35
C THR A 153 6.55 -0.35 -17.23
N PHE A 154 6.45 -0.60 -18.54
CA PHE A 154 7.59 -0.49 -19.48
C PHE A 154 8.11 0.94 -19.61
N PHE A 155 7.22 1.92 -19.62
CA PHE A 155 7.59 3.34 -19.69
C PHE A 155 8.13 3.87 -18.36
N ARG A 156 7.99 3.13 -17.26
CA ARG A 156 8.48 3.52 -15.93
C ARG A 156 9.77 2.82 -15.53
N VAL A 157 10.30 1.92 -16.36
CA VAL A 157 11.62 1.25 -16.15
C VAL A 157 12.72 2.30 -15.96
N PHE A 158 12.65 3.38 -16.72
CA PHE A 158 13.45 4.59 -16.51
C PHE A 158 12.53 5.78 -16.22
N ASN A 159 12.97 6.67 -15.33
CA ASN A 159 12.30 7.94 -15.12
C ASN A 159 12.27 8.76 -16.42
N LEU A 160 11.23 9.56 -16.61
CA LEU A 160 11.07 10.42 -17.79
C LEU A 160 12.31 11.30 -18.05
N HIS A 161 12.95 11.80 -16.99
CA HIS A 161 14.19 12.57 -17.09
C HIS A 161 15.32 11.77 -17.73
N VAL A 162 15.50 10.49 -17.34
CA VAL A 162 16.55 9.62 -17.89
C VAL A 162 16.26 9.28 -19.35
N GLN A 163 15.00 9.03 -19.69
CA GLN A 163 14.58 8.78 -21.08
C GLN A 163 14.88 9.98 -21.97
N PHE A 164 14.52 11.18 -21.53
CA PHE A 164 14.84 12.41 -22.25
C PHE A 164 16.34 12.60 -22.40
N SER A 165 17.12 12.39 -21.33
CA SER A 165 18.59 12.44 -21.39
C SER A 165 19.17 11.43 -22.38
N LEU A 166 18.66 10.20 -22.45
CA LEU A 166 19.10 9.20 -23.42
C LEU A 166 18.82 9.63 -24.87
N VAL A 167 17.65 10.22 -25.13
CA VAL A 167 17.32 10.79 -26.45
C VAL A 167 18.27 11.94 -26.79
N CYS A 168 18.53 12.84 -25.86
CA CYS A 168 19.48 13.94 -26.06
C CYS A 168 20.90 13.43 -26.34
N VAL A 169 21.37 12.40 -25.62
CA VAL A 169 22.68 11.77 -25.85
C VAL A 169 22.72 11.13 -27.24
N TYR A 170 21.68 10.40 -27.64
CA TYR A 170 21.61 9.79 -28.97
C TYR A 170 21.65 10.84 -30.10
N VAL A 171 20.87 11.91 -29.98
CA VAL A 171 20.86 13.01 -30.96
C VAL A 171 22.21 13.72 -30.99
N GLY A 172 22.78 14.02 -29.82
CA GLY A 172 24.11 14.62 -29.70
C GLY A 172 25.18 13.77 -30.35
N CYS A 173 25.22 12.46 -30.06
CA CYS A 173 26.18 11.52 -30.64
C CYS A 173 26.02 11.38 -32.16
N SER A 174 24.78 11.43 -32.67
CA SER A 174 24.50 11.38 -34.11
C SER A 174 25.00 12.64 -34.82
N ILE A 175 24.78 13.82 -34.22
CA ILE A 175 25.29 15.09 -34.74
C ILE A 175 26.83 15.11 -34.72
N THR A 176 27.46 14.68 -33.63
CA THR A 176 28.93 14.63 -33.56
C THR A 176 29.51 13.64 -34.57
N SER A 177 28.87 12.49 -34.78
CA SER A 177 29.27 11.53 -35.81
C SER A 177 29.15 12.16 -37.21
N HIS A 178 28.06 12.87 -37.49
CA HIS A 178 27.88 13.57 -38.77
C HIS A 178 28.95 14.64 -39.01
N ILE A 179 29.31 15.41 -37.98
CA ILE A 179 30.40 16.40 -38.05
C ILE A 179 31.73 15.69 -38.35
N LEU A 180 32.05 14.60 -37.65
CA LEU A 180 33.28 13.83 -37.88
C LEU A 180 33.34 13.25 -39.30
N GLN A 181 32.22 12.72 -39.82
CA GLN A 181 32.12 12.21 -41.18
C GLN A 181 32.30 13.32 -42.23
N THR A 182 31.70 14.48 -42.00
CA THR A 182 31.81 15.65 -42.89
C THR A 182 33.22 16.24 -42.89
N MET A 183 33.87 16.33 -41.73
CA MET A 183 35.26 16.79 -41.65
C MET A 183 36.22 15.80 -42.32
N HIS A 184 35.96 14.49 -42.18
CA HIS A 184 36.76 13.47 -42.83
C HIS A 184 36.62 13.49 -44.36
N SER A 185 35.39 13.66 -44.88
CA SER A 185 35.15 13.74 -46.33
C SER A 185 35.78 14.98 -46.96
N HIS A 186 35.71 16.12 -46.27
CA HIS A 186 36.35 17.36 -46.70
C HIS A 186 37.88 17.25 -46.73
N PHE A 187 38.50 16.65 -45.70
CA PHE A 187 39.96 16.50 -45.64
C PHE A 187 40.52 15.48 -46.62
N LYS A 188 39.74 14.45 -46.99
CA LYS A 188 40.17 13.35 -47.88
C LYS A 188 39.72 13.53 -49.34
N HIS A 189 39.07 14.66 -49.68
CA HIS A 189 38.50 14.94 -51.01
C HIS A 189 37.62 13.81 -51.57
N VAL A 190 36.92 13.06 -50.70
CA VAL A 190 35.97 12.03 -51.13
C VAL A 190 34.59 12.67 -51.21
N HIS A 191 34.06 12.87 -52.42
CA HIS A 191 32.68 13.33 -52.63
C HIS A 191 31.71 12.22 -52.23
N LYS A 192 31.29 12.21 -50.98
CA LYS A 192 30.20 11.39 -50.47
C LYS A 192 29.14 12.35 -49.93
N ASP A 193 27.98 12.40 -50.59
CA ASP A 193 26.82 13.13 -50.08
C ASP A 193 26.29 12.37 -48.86
N ILE A 194 26.71 12.79 -47.67
CA ILE A 194 26.26 12.20 -46.41
C ILE A 194 25.02 12.96 -45.98
N SER A 195 23.84 12.34 -46.08
CA SER A 195 22.64 12.93 -45.52
C SER A 195 22.63 12.78 -44.00
N LEU A 196 22.12 13.79 -43.28
CA LEU A 196 21.95 13.74 -41.83
C LEU A 196 21.11 12.50 -41.42
N PHE A 197 20.04 12.22 -42.16
CA PHE A 197 19.13 11.13 -41.88
C PHE A 197 19.81 9.76 -41.95
N ASP A 198 20.69 9.56 -42.93
CA ASP A 198 21.46 8.31 -43.05
C ASP A 198 22.40 8.13 -41.86
N THR A 199 23.04 9.21 -41.37
CA THR A 199 23.89 9.15 -40.17
C THR A 199 23.08 8.78 -38.92
N PHE A 200 21.86 9.31 -38.76
CA PHE A 200 20.99 8.93 -37.64
C PHE A 200 20.65 7.43 -37.65
N ILE A 201 20.33 6.88 -38.83
CA ILE A 201 20.06 5.45 -39.01
C ILE A 201 21.31 4.60 -38.79
N GLU A 202 22.47 5.01 -39.29
CA GLU A 202 23.74 4.31 -39.09
C GLU A 202 24.19 4.29 -37.61
N MET A 203 23.83 5.33 -36.84
CA MET A 203 24.15 5.43 -35.41
C MET A 203 23.17 4.70 -34.50
N LEU A 204 21.99 4.28 -34.96
CA LEU A 204 21.00 3.58 -34.13
C LEU A 204 21.46 2.16 -33.67
N PRO A 205 22.05 1.30 -34.52
CA PRO A 205 22.50 -0.04 -34.12
C PRO A 205 23.49 -0.08 -32.94
N PRO A 206 24.55 0.78 -32.89
CA PRO A 206 25.45 0.82 -31.73
C PRO A 206 24.73 1.05 -30.39
N PHE A 207 23.72 1.92 -30.34
CA PHE A 207 22.96 2.21 -29.12
C PHE A 207 22.04 1.05 -28.72
N LEU A 208 21.56 0.27 -29.68
CA LEU A 208 20.74 -0.91 -29.46
C LEU A 208 21.57 -2.19 -29.20
N SER A 209 22.89 -2.07 -29.05
CA SER A 209 23.81 -3.22 -28.93
C SER A 209 23.76 -4.17 -30.14
N LEU A 210 23.47 -3.63 -31.33
CA LEU A 210 23.43 -4.35 -32.60
C LEU A 210 24.74 -4.16 -33.38
N PRO A 211 25.10 -5.10 -34.27
CA PRO A 211 26.32 -4.99 -35.07
C PRO A 211 26.24 -3.79 -36.03
N VAL A 212 27.35 -3.07 -36.17
CA VAL A 212 27.47 -1.93 -37.08
C VAL A 212 27.66 -2.45 -38.51
N ILE A 213 26.77 -2.06 -39.44
CA ILE A 213 26.75 -2.56 -40.82
C ILE A 213 27.89 -1.96 -41.66
N ARG A 214 28.22 -0.68 -41.44
CA ARG A 214 29.32 0.01 -42.13
C ARG A 214 30.35 0.47 -41.12
N MET A 215 31.57 -0.08 -41.22
CA MET A 215 32.66 0.41 -40.39
C MET A 215 33.17 1.76 -40.91
N PRO A 216 33.35 2.75 -40.01
CA PRO A 216 33.92 4.03 -40.39
C PRO A 216 35.39 3.89 -40.80
N SER A 217 35.83 4.69 -41.78
CA SER A 217 37.19 4.59 -42.33
C SER A 217 38.25 5.28 -41.46
N SER A 218 37.87 6.32 -40.71
CA SER A 218 38.81 7.13 -39.91
C SER A 218 39.03 6.57 -38.51
N SER A 219 40.25 6.67 -37.97
CA SER A 219 40.56 6.17 -36.61
C SER A 219 39.76 6.89 -35.52
N ASN A 220 39.53 8.20 -35.67
CA ASN A 220 38.80 9.01 -34.69
C ASN A 220 37.32 8.62 -34.62
N GLU A 221 36.70 8.39 -35.78
CA GLU A 221 35.31 7.95 -35.86
C GLU A 221 35.13 6.51 -35.35
N LYS A 222 36.10 5.62 -35.61
CA LYS A 222 36.12 4.25 -35.05
C LYS A 222 36.10 4.28 -33.52
N VAL A 223 36.97 5.07 -32.90
CA VAL A 223 37.04 5.19 -31.43
C VAL A 223 35.72 5.74 -30.89
N PHE A 224 35.15 6.77 -31.54
CA PHE A 224 33.87 7.35 -31.14
C PHE A 224 32.71 6.35 -31.22
N VAL A 225 32.56 5.64 -32.34
CA VAL A 225 31.51 4.62 -32.53
C VAL A 225 31.69 3.46 -31.54
N MET A 226 32.93 3.05 -31.25
CA MET A 226 33.19 2.03 -30.23
C MET A 226 32.77 2.48 -28.82
N THR A 227 33.04 3.73 -28.45
CA THR A 227 32.57 4.28 -27.17
C THR A 227 31.03 4.31 -27.12
N CYS A 228 30.37 4.71 -28.20
CA CYS A 228 28.90 4.68 -28.30
C CYS A 228 28.35 3.25 -28.18
N PHE A 229 29.03 2.27 -28.78
CA PHE A 229 28.66 0.86 -28.67
C PHE A 229 28.78 0.34 -27.23
N VAL A 230 29.89 0.63 -26.54
CA VAL A 230 30.07 0.26 -25.13
C VAL A 230 29.02 0.92 -24.25
N PHE A 231 28.71 2.20 -24.48
CA PHE A 231 27.62 2.89 -23.81
C PHE A 231 26.27 2.21 -24.05
N GLY A 232 25.96 1.87 -25.31
CA GLY A 232 24.75 1.13 -25.70
C GLY A 232 24.62 -0.21 -24.97
N MET A 233 25.70 -0.98 -24.88
CA MET A 233 25.73 -2.25 -24.14
C MET A 233 25.44 -2.07 -22.65
N ILE A 234 26.01 -1.04 -22.01
CA ILE A 234 25.77 -0.74 -20.60
C ILE A 234 24.29 -0.41 -20.39
N ILE A 235 23.72 0.48 -21.20
CA ILE A 235 22.31 0.89 -21.09
C ILE A 235 21.37 -0.29 -21.36
N ALA A 236 21.64 -1.12 -22.38
CA ALA A 236 20.85 -2.30 -22.68
C ALA A 236 20.87 -3.30 -21.51
N SER A 237 22.04 -3.53 -20.90
CA SER A 237 22.19 -4.41 -19.74
C SER A 237 21.42 -3.90 -18.51
N LEU A 238 21.49 -2.58 -18.25
CA LEU A 238 20.74 -1.94 -17.16
C LEU A 238 19.23 -2.02 -17.40
N PHE A 239 18.79 -1.79 -18.65
CA PHE A 239 17.39 -1.91 -19.02
C PHE A 239 16.88 -3.34 -18.81
N GLN A 240 17.62 -4.36 -19.27
CA GLN A 240 17.28 -5.76 -19.06
C GLN A 240 17.18 -6.11 -17.57
N GLY A 241 18.15 -5.70 -16.74
CA GLY A 241 18.13 -5.97 -15.31
C GLY A 241 16.97 -5.29 -14.57
N LYS A 242 16.66 -4.04 -14.92
CA LYS A 242 15.50 -3.32 -14.36
C LYS A 242 14.18 -3.92 -14.83
N LEU A 243 14.07 -4.30 -16.10
CA LEU A 243 12.87 -4.93 -16.64
C LEU A 243 12.54 -6.24 -15.91
N VAL A 244 13.52 -7.10 -15.64
CA VAL A 244 13.31 -8.33 -14.86
C VAL A 244 12.79 -8.03 -13.46
N THR A 245 13.37 -7.03 -12.78
CA THR A 245 12.94 -6.63 -11.43
C THR A 245 11.48 -6.19 -11.43
N VAL A 246 11.12 -5.36 -12.41
CA VAL A 246 9.80 -4.75 -12.55
C VAL A 246 8.73 -5.78 -12.99
N LEU A 247 9.09 -6.77 -13.81
CA LEU A 247 8.18 -7.87 -14.17
C LEU A 247 7.98 -8.86 -13.02
N SER A 248 9.00 -9.03 -12.19
CA SER A 248 8.97 -9.91 -11.02
C SER A 248 8.20 -9.29 -9.85
N LYS A 249 8.37 -7.99 -9.59
CA LYS A 249 7.68 -7.26 -8.53
C LYS A 249 6.70 -6.26 -9.15
N PRO A 250 5.37 -6.47 -9.02
CA PRO A 250 4.41 -5.51 -9.56
C PRO A 250 4.51 -4.18 -8.82
N ASP A 251 4.54 -3.10 -9.59
CA ASP A 251 4.43 -1.74 -9.05
C ASP A 251 2.96 -1.37 -8.83
N TYR A 252 2.72 -0.48 -7.86
CA TYR A 252 1.41 0.02 -7.47
C TYR A 252 1.34 1.54 -7.66
N TYR A 253 0.12 2.07 -7.77
CA TYR A 253 -0.10 3.50 -7.57
C TYR A 253 0.33 3.92 -6.14
N PRO A 254 0.65 5.20 -5.91
CA PRO A 254 0.96 5.66 -4.56
C PRO A 254 -0.24 5.38 -3.64
N ASP A 255 0.06 4.83 -2.46
CA ASP A 255 -0.93 4.66 -1.40
C ASP A 255 -1.20 6.00 -0.70
N ILE A 256 -2.34 6.09 -0.04
CA ILE A 256 -2.73 7.25 0.77
C ILE A 256 -1.98 7.15 2.10
N ASN A 257 -1.01 8.05 2.34
CA ASN A 257 -0.16 8.02 3.53
C ASN A 257 -0.44 9.16 4.51
N THR A 258 -0.90 10.31 4.03
CA THR A 258 -1.19 11.48 4.88
C THR A 258 -2.68 11.74 5.02
N LEU A 259 -3.07 12.49 6.06
CA LEU A 259 -4.45 12.90 6.28
C LEU A 259 -4.94 13.88 5.19
N GLU A 260 -4.05 14.68 4.61
CA GLU A 260 -4.38 15.57 3.48
C GLU A 260 -4.72 14.77 2.22
N GLU A 261 -3.93 13.74 1.91
CA GLU A 261 -4.20 12.86 0.77
C GLU A 261 -5.53 12.11 0.96
N LEU A 262 -5.83 11.70 2.19
CA LEU A 262 -7.12 11.09 2.52
C LEU A 262 -8.27 12.07 2.29
N ASP A 263 -8.12 13.32 2.71
CA ASP A 263 -9.16 14.33 2.50
C ASP A 263 -9.40 14.60 1.00
N ALA A 264 -8.31 14.73 0.24
CA ALA A 264 -8.33 14.91 -1.21
C ALA A 264 -8.91 13.70 -1.97
N SER A 265 -8.76 12.48 -1.42
CA SER A 265 -9.32 11.27 -2.02
C SER A 265 -10.85 11.23 -2.00
N GLY A 266 -11.49 12.01 -1.12
CA GLY A 266 -12.94 12.03 -0.94
C GLY A 266 -13.52 10.76 -0.29
N LEU A 267 -12.69 9.87 0.23
CA LEU A 267 -13.14 8.66 0.93
C LEU A 267 -13.83 9.00 2.25
N VAL A 268 -14.94 8.32 2.52
CA VAL A 268 -15.66 8.40 3.80
C VAL A 268 -14.98 7.50 4.83
N ILE A 269 -14.85 7.95 6.07
CA ILE A 269 -14.21 7.20 7.16
C ILE A 269 -15.28 6.42 7.93
N GLY A 270 -15.37 5.12 7.71
CA GLY A 270 -16.33 4.25 8.38
C GLY A 270 -15.82 3.73 9.73
N THR A 271 -16.70 3.69 10.73
CA THR A 271 -16.41 3.02 12.03
C THR A 271 -17.56 2.11 12.46
N GLY A 272 -17.21 0.96 13.06
CA GLY A 272 -18.18 0.05 13.68
C GLY A 272 -18.54 0.42 15.13
N SER A 273 -18.00 1.51 15.66
CA SER A 273 -18.21 1.94 17.05
C SER A 273 -18.78 3.36 17.10
N PRO A 274 -20.05 3.56 17.52
CA PRO A 274 -20.69 4.87 17.57
C PRO A 274 -19.91 5.89 18.43
N ASN A 275 -19.33 5.43 19.54
CA ASN A 275 -18.55 6.28 20.46
C ASN A 275 -17.31 6.94 19.82
N LEU A 276 -16.85 6.44 18.67
CA LEU A 276 -15.68 7.00 17.99
C LEU A 276 -16.06 8.15 17.06
N VAL A 277 -17.30 8.23 16.56
CA VAL A 277 -17.70 9.22 15.54
C VAL A 277 -17.35 10.65 15.98
N GLU A 278 -17.79 11.06 17.17
CA GLU A 278 -17.61 12.45 17.64
C GLU A 278 -16.23 12.72 18.26
N ASN A 279 -15.49 11.68 18.65
CA ASN A 279 -14.27 11.80 19.48
C ASN A 279 -12.99 11.37 18.75
N THR A 280 -13.06 11.10 17.43
CA THR A 280 -11.91 10.66 16.63
C THR A 280 -10.90 11.78 16.46
N PHE A 281 -11.38 12.98 16.17
CA PHE A 281 -10.59 14.14 15.82
C PHE A 281 -10.81 15.28 16.82
N SER A 282 -9.75 15.95 17.23
CA SER A 282 -9.82 17.16 18.06
C SER A 282 -10.30 18.32 17.19
N THR A 283 -11.51 18.82 17.40
CA THR A 283 -12.15 19.84 16.54
C THR A 283 -11.44 21.21 16.56
N GLU A 284 -10.44 21.42 17.42
CA GLU A 284 -9.82 22.72 17.67
C GLU A 284 -8.57 23.04 16.83
N GLU A 285 -8.04 22.11 16.04
CA GLU A 285 -6.65 22.24 15.55
C GLU A 285 -6.50 22.64 14.07
N SER A 286 -7.43 22.31 13.16
CA SER A 286 -7.29 22.63 11.72
C SER A 286 -8.61 22.52 10.94
N SER A 287 -8.76 23.30 9.86
CA SER A 287 -9.87 23.19 8.91
C SER A 287 -9.91 21.81 8.22
N LEU A 288 -8.76 21.21 7.98
CA LEU A 288 -8.61 19.84 7.46
C LEU A 288 -9.25 18.83 8.41
N ILE A 289 -8.92 18.93 9.70
CA ILE A 289 -9.39 18.01 10.74
C ILE A 289 -10.91 18.11 10.90
N LYS A 290 -11.47 19.31 10.79
CA LYS A 290 -12.92 19.52 10.79
C LYS A 290 -13.60 18.82 9.61
N HIS A 291 -13.06 18.98 8.41
CA HIS A 291 -13.60 18.33 7.20
C HIS A 291 -13.50 16.80 7.28
N LEU A 292 -12.40 16.27 7.81
CA LEU A 292 -12.23 14.84 8.06
C LEU A 292 -13.19 14.33 9.14
N SER A 293 -13.42 15.11 10.20
CA SER A 293 -14.39 14.78 11.25
C SER A 293 -15.79 14.64 10.70
N ASP A 294 -16.19 15.53 9.79
CA ASP A 294 -17.51 15.49 9.13
C ASP A 294 -17.68 14.25 8.22
N LYS A 295 -16.56 13.65 7.78
CA LYS A 295 -16.54 12.41 6.97
C LYS A 295 -16.58 11.14 7.81
N VAL A 296 -16.49 11.22 9.15
CA VAL A 296 -16.55 10.04 10.01
C VAL A 296 -18.01 9.60 10.16
N THR A 297 -18.31 8.36 9.78
CA THR A 297 -19.67 7.81 9.78
C THR A 297 -19.72 6.43 10.41
N TYR A 298 -20.80 6.16 11.13
CA TYR A 298 -21.05 4.84 11.71
C TYR A 298 -21.63 3.90 10.65
N TYR A 299 -21.05 2.71 10.54
CA TYR A 299 -21.54 1.63 9.69
C TYR A 299 -21.82 0.39 10.54
N ASN A 300 -23.07 -0.06 10.52
CA ASN A 300 -23.45 -1.35 11.08
C ASN A 300 -23.38 -2.42 9.99
N LEU A 301 -22.21 -3.03 9.81
CA LEU A 301 -21.97 -4.06 8.81
C LEU A 301 -21.71 -5.40 9.50
N PRO A 302 -22.45 -6.47 9.16
CA PRO A 302 -22.29 -7.78 9.79
C PRO A 302 -20.91 -8.40 9.52
N GLU A 303 -20.29 -8.07 8.39
CA GLU A 303 -18.94 -8.51 8.01
C GLU A 303 -17.81 -7.62 8.59
N GLY A 304 -18.17 -6.50 9.24
CA GLY A 304 -17.23 -5.51 9.76
C GLY A 304 -16.69 -4.55 8.70
N VAL A 305 -16.36 -3.33 9.12
CA VAL A 305 -15.96 -2.24 8.22
C VAL A 305 -14.67 -2.56 7.45
N MET A 306 -13.68 -3.21 8.07
CA MET A 306 -12.42 -3.57 7.39
C MET A 306 -12.64 -4.56 6.24
N SER A 307 -13.53 -5.54 6.41
CA SER A 307 -13.87 -6.48 5.33
C SER A 307 -14.52 -5.77 4.16
N TYR A 308 -15.41 -4.82 4.45
CA TYR A 308 -16.08 -4.03 3.44
C TYR A 308 -15.12 -3.13 2.65
N VAL A 309 -14.16 -2.47 3.32
CA VAL A 309 -13.08 -1.69 2.66
C VAL A 309 -12.30 -2.57 1.69
N ALA A 310 -11.93 -3.78 2.11
CA ALA A 310 -11.14 -4.71 1.31
C ALA A 310 -11.87 -5.17 0.03
N ARG A 311 -13.21 -5.17 0.01
CA ARG A 311 -14.02 -5.63 -1.13
C ARG A 311 -14.49 -4.49 -2.05
N HIS A 312 -14.94 -3.38 -1.48
CA HIS A 312 -15.64 -2.33 -2.21
C HIS A 312 -14.75 -1.14 -2.57
N HIS A 313 -13.61 -0.96 -1.89
CA HIS A 313 -12.64 0.11 -2.15
C HIS A 313 -13.22 1.55 -2.20
N ASN A 314 -14.39 1.79 -1.60
CA ASN A 314 -15.13 3.06 -1.68
C ASN A 314 -15.18 3.84 -0.36
N ILE A 315 -14.79 3.21 0.75
CA ILE A 315 -14.67 3.84 2.07
C ILE A 315 -13.31 3.49 2.66
N SER A 316 -12.90 4.23 3.69
CA SER A 316 -11.81 3.86 4.59
C SER A 316 -12.39 3.37 5.93
N ALA A 317 -11.62 2.62 6.71
CA ALA A 317 -12.03 2.15 8.03
C ALA A 317 -11.22 2.84 9.12
N LEU A 318 -11.88 3.21 10.21
CA LEU A 318 -11.23 3.69 11.43
C LEU A 318 -11.11 2.54 12.44
N ASN A 319 -9.89 2.18 12.82
CA ASN A 319 -9.67 1.11 13.78
C ASN A 319 -8.40 1.34 14.61
N ARG A 320 -8.24 0.55 15.66
CA ARG A 320 -6.97 0.50 16.41
C ARG A 320 -5.86 -0.01 15.52
N LEU A 321 -4.64 0.48 15.70
CA LEU A 321 -3.47 0.03 14.96
C LEU A 321 -3.22 -1.46 15.19
N SER A 322 -3.38 -1.95 16.42
CA SER A 322 -3.29 -3.37 16.75
C SER A 322 -4.24 -4.25 15.89
N ASN A 323 -5.48 -3.81 15.71
CA ASN A 323 -6.47 -4.48 14.88
C ASN A 323 -6.17 -4.30 13.39
N ALA A 324 -5.68 -3.13 12.99
CA ALA A 324 -5.35 -2.80 11.61
C ALA A 324 -4.23 -3.68 11.08
N ILE A 325 -3.15 -3.85 11.85
CA ILE A 325 -2.01 -4.72 11.51
C ILE A 325 -2.50 -6.16 11.31
N TYR A 326 -3.34 -6.65 12.23
CA TYR A 326 -3.94 -7.97 12.09
C TYR A 326 -4.84 -8.08 10.84
N GLY A 327 -5.68 -7.07 10.59
CA GLY A 327 -6.57 -7.01 9.43
C GLY A 327 -5.81 -7.03 8.11
N VAL A 328 -4.70 -6.29 7.98
CA VAL A 328 -3.86 -6.31 6.78
C VAL A 328 -3.33 -7.72 6.49
N HIS A 329 -3.00 -8.51 7.52
CA HIS A 329 -2.57 -9.91 7.40
C HIS A 329 -3.71 -10.93 7.22
N LEU A 330 -4.96 -10.49 7.38
CA LEU A 330 -6.13 -11.34 7.15
C LEU A 330 -6.70 -11.14 5.75
N TYR A 331 -6.71 -9.89 5.26
CA TYR A 331 -7.32 -9.51 3.99
C TYR A 331 -6.30 -9.41 2.86
N HIS A 332 -6.12 -10.53 2.16
CA HIS A 332 -5.30 -10.62 0.94
C HIS A 332 -6.11 -11.12 -0.24
N SER A 333 -5.65 -10.76 -1.43
CA SER A 333 -6.11 -11.39 -2.67
C SER A 333 -5.57 -12.82 -2.79
N SER A 334 -6.15 -13.61 -3.71
CA SER A 334 -5.65 -14.94 -4.11
C SER A 334 -4.16 -14.93 -4.48
N ASP A 335 -3.68 -13.80 -4.98
CA ASP A 335 -2.30 -13.58 -5.43
C ASP A 335 -1.34 -13.19 -4.28
N GLY A 336 -1.80 -13.24 -3.02
CA GLY A 336 -1.01 -12.86 -1.83
C GLY A 336 -0.85 -11.36 -1.62
N THR A 337 -1.49 -10.52 -2.44
CA THR A 337 -1.37 -9.06 -2.31
C THR A 337 -2.34 -8.53 -1.27
N PHE A 338 -1.81 -7.72 -0.35
CA PHE A 338 -2.59 -6.99 0.66
C PHE A 338 -3.70 -6.15 0.01
N LEU A 339 -4.92 -6.24 0.54
CA LEU A 339 -6.06 -5.43 0.06
C LEU A 339 -6.25 -4.14 0.85
N LEU A 340 -5.59 -4.04 2.00
CA LEU A 340 -5.68 -2.91 2.93
C LEU A 340 -4.32 -2.25 3.10
N HIS A 341 -4.35 -0.95 3.32
CA HIS A 341 -3.20 -0.11 3.63
C HIS A 341 -3.50 0.70 4.89
N ILE A 342 -2.53 0.79 5.80
CA ILE A 342 -2.65 1.62 7.00
C ILE A 342 -2.04 2.97 6.67
N VAL A 343 -2.83 4.03 6.80
CA VAL A 343 -2.35 5.41 6.64
C VAL A 343 -1.29 5.67 7.71
N GLU A 344 -0.14 6.23 7.32
CA GLU A 344 1.00 6.41 8.23
C GLU A 344 0.67 7.41 9.36
N GLU A 345 -0.12 8.43 9.04
CA GLU A 345 -0.61 9.41 10.00
C GLU A 345 -1.88 8.94 10.70
N CYS A 346 -1.76 8.65 11.99
CA CYS A 346 -2.89 8.26 12.84
C CYS A 346 -3.49 9.47 13.55
N PRO A 347 -4.82 9.68 13.50
CA PRO A 347 -5.49 10.80 14.16
C PRO A 347 -5.19 10.98 15.65
N ARG A 348 -5.05 9.88 16.41
CA ARG A 348 -4.92 9.95 17.86
C ARG A 348 -4.25 8.73 18.49
N THR A 349 -3.53 8.96 19.58
CA THR A 349 -3.02 7.90 20.45
C THR A 349 -3.78 7.88 21.77
N TYR A 350 -4.11 6.68 22.25
CA TYR A 350 -4.84 6.48 23.49
C TYR A 350 -4.11 5.52 24.41
N SER A 351 -4.18 5.79 25.71
CA SER A 351 -3.86 4.82 26.75
C SER A 351 -4.91 3.71 26.76
N LEU A 352 -4.47 2.47 26.97
CA LEU A 352 -5.33 1.31 27.13
C LEU A 352 -5.44 0.94 28.60
N ALA A 353 -6.66 0.74 29.10
CA ALA A 353 -6.91 0.28 30.47
C ALA A 353 -8.13 -0.65 30.52
N TYR A 354 -8.31 -1.33 31.65
CA TYR A 354 -9.53 -2.06 31.97
C TYR A 354 -10.50 -1.17 32.74
N ILE A 355 -11.75 -1.63 32.88
CA ILE A 355 -12.80 -0.87 33.56
C ILE A 355 -13.29 -1.65 34.78
N VAL A 356 -13.50 -0.93 35.87
CA VAL A 356 -14.17 -1.39 37.09
C VAL A 356 -15.31 -0.41 37.45
N PRO A 357 -16.32 -0.82 38.23
CA PRO A 357 -17.32 0.10 38.75
C PRO A 357 -16.67 1.16 39.65
N LYS A 358 -17.24 2.36 39.68
CA LYS A 358 -16.74 3.45 40.51
C LYS A 358 -16.69 3.06 41.98
N GLY A 359 -15.56 3.33 42.65
CA GLY A 359 -15.37 2.97 44.05
C GLY A 359 -15.12 1.48 44.26
N SER A 360 -14.75 0.74 43.21
CA SER A 360 -14.44 -0.68 43.32
C SER A 360 -13.30 -0.92 44.32
N PRO A 361 -13.48 -1.82 45.29
CA PRO A 361 -12.45 -2.13 46.28
C PRO A 361 -11.23 -2.82 45.66
N PHE A 362 -11.40 -3.44 44.50
CA PHE A 362 -10.34 -4.18 43.82
C PHE A 362 -9.35 -3.27 43.08
N LEU A 363 -9.74 -2.02 42.79
CA LEU A 363 -8.97 -1.12 41.91
C LEU A 363 -7.52 -0.93 42.35
N LEU A 364 -7.28 -0.64 43.63
CA LEU A 364 -5.93 -0.40 44.15
C LEU A 364 -5.04 -1.64 44.03
N ARG A 365 -5.59 -2.82 44.32
CA ARG A 365 -4.86 -4.09 44.22
C ARG A 365 -4.58 -4.45 42.76
N ILE A 366 -5.58 -4.31 41.90
CA ILE A 366 -5.45 -4.54 40.44
C ILE A 366 -4.39 -3.61 39.86
N ASN A 367 -4.39 -2.32 40.22
CA ASN A 367 -3.40 -1.36 39.73
C ASN A 367 -1.97 -1.72 40.13
N LYS A 368 -1.77 -2.20 41.37
CA LYS A 368 -0.45 -2.69 41.82
C LYS A 368 0.03 -3.89 40.99
N ILE A 369 -0.87 -4.81 40.66
CA ILE A 369 -0.56 -5.99 39.84
C ILE A 369 -0.28 -5.59 38.39
N ILE A 370 -1.09 -4.70 37.81
CA ILE A 370 -0.86 -4.16 36.47
C ILE A 370 0.51 -3.49 36.40
N ALA A 371 0.86 -2.65 37.37
CA ALA A 371 2.18 -2.01 37.42
C ALA A 371 3.30 -3.06 37.39
N GLN A 372 3.21 -4.13 38.19
CA GLN A 372 4.20 -5.21 38.17
C GLN A 372 4.30 -5.89 36.80
N PHE A 373 3.16 -6.16 36.15
CA PHE A 373 3.15 -6.80 34.83
C PHE A 373 3.69 -5.89 33.73
N VAL A 374 3.35 -4.61 33.75
CA VAL A 374 3.87 -3.63 32.78
C VAL A 374 5.37 -3.44 32.96
N GLU A 375 5.85 -3.21 34.19
CA GLU A 375 7.27 -3.02 34.51
C GLU A 375 8.12 -4.28 34.23
N SER A 376 7.54 -5.48 34.40
CA SER A 376 8.23 -6.73 34.03
C SER A 376 8.33 -6.96 32.51
N GLY A 377 7.59 -6.21 31.71
CA GLY A 377 7.48 -6.41 30.25
C GLY A 377 6.62 -7.59 29.82
N ILE A 378 5.96 -8.30 30.76
CA ILE A 378 5.21 -9.53 30.43
C ILE A 378 4.00 -9.25 29.54
N ILE A 379 3.35 -8.09 29.68
CA ILE A 379 2.22 -7.67 28.82
C ILE A 379 2.70 -7.51 27.37
N GLY A 380 3.83 -6.83 27.17
CA GLY A 380 4.45 -6.66 25.86
C GLY A 380 4.78 -8.01 25.22
N LYS A 381 5.38 -8.91 26.01
CA LYS A 381 5.69 -10.28 25.57
C LYS A 381 4.44 -11.05 25.13
N TRP A 382 3.37 -11.07 25.94
CA TRP A 382 2.13 -11.76 25.58
C TRP A 382 1.52 -11.22 24.29
N ASN A 383 1.56 -9.90 24.09
CA ASN A 383 1.04 -9.27 22.87
C ASN A 383 1.88 -9.68 21.64
N GLU A 384 3.20 -9.66 21.76
CA GLU A 384 4.11 -10.06 20.69
C GLU A 384 4.01 -11.55 20.34
N ASP A 385 4.02 -12.43 21.35
CA ASP A 385 3.88 -13.88 21.17
C ASP A 385 2.55 -14.22 20.48
N THR A 386 1.46 -13.58 20.91
CA THR A 386 0.13 -13.82 20.32
C THR A 386 0.06 -13.33 18.87
N ARG A 387 0.62 -12.14 18.58
CA ARG A 387 0.71 -11.59 17.22
C ARG A 387 1.59 -12.46 16.31
N PHE A 388 2.73 -12.92 16.80
CA PHE A 388 3.64 -13.77 16.05
C PHE A 388 2.98 -15.10 15.70
N ASN A 389 2.38 -15.78 16.69
CA ASN A 389 1.71 -17.06 16.46
C ASN A 389 0.60 -16.92 15.42
N MET A 390 -0.27 -15.91 15.54
CA MET A 390 -1.35 -15.70 14.56
C MET A 390 -0.84 -15.44 13.14
N THR A 391 0.14 -14.57 12.97
CA THR A 391 0.70 -14.26 11.64
C THR A 391 1.48 -15.43 11.06
N ALA A 392 2.17 -16.22 11.89
CA ALA A 392 2.88 -17.43 11.46
C ALA A 392 1.94 -18.53 10.97
N PHE A 393 0.80 -18.74 11.64
CA PHE A 393 -0.24 -19.68 11.18
C PHE A 393 -0.79 -19.27 9.80
N GLN A 394 -1.14 -17.99 9.62
CA GLN A 394 -1.63 -17.46 8.35
C GLN A 394 -0.58 -17.58 7.23
N ARG A 395 0.68 -17.24 7.53
CA ARG A 395 1.77 -17.36 6.55
C ARG A 395 2.01 -18.81 6.13
N ARG A 396 1.91 -19.77 7.05
CA ARG A 396 2.10 -21.19 6.75
C ARG A 396 1.01 -21.74 5.85
N GLU A 397 -0.24 -21.34 6.08
CA GLU A 397 -1.37 -21.68 5.21
C GLU A 397 -1.14 -21.13 3.79
N TYR A 398 -0.66 -19.89 3.69
CA TYR A 398 -0.38 -19.25 2.39
C TYR A 398 0.87 -19.81 1.68
N SER A 399 1.98 -20.10 2.35
CA SER A 399 3.20 -20.62 1.71
C SER A 399 3.00 -21.98 1.03
N THR A 400 1.93 -22.72 1.36
CA THR A 400 1.57 -23.93 0.60
C THR A 400 0.99 -23.61 -0.78
N ASN A 401 0.54 -22.37 -1.01
CA ASN A 401 -0.01 -21.83 -2.26
C ASN A 401 0.93 -20.86 -3.00
N ASP A 402 2.20 -20.72 -2.57
CA ASP A 402 3.18 -19.86 -3.26
C ASP A 402 3.62 -20.51 -4.59
N SER A 403 2.71 -20.53 -5.56
CA SER A 403 3.03 -20.82 -6.94
C SER A 403 3.89 -19.68 -7.45
N HIS A 404 5.17 -19.95 -7.73
CA HIS A 404 6.03 -18.99 -8.43
C HIS A 404 5.30 -18.39 -9.62
N LYS A 405 5.28 -17.05 -9.72
CA LYS A 405 4.64 -16.35 -10.82
C LYS A 405 5.24 -16.81 -12.15
N VAL A 406 4.46 -17.56 -12.93
CA VAL A 406 4.83 -17.97 -14.29
C VAL A 406 4.56 -16.79 -15.22
N PHE A 407 5.52 -16.45 -16.07
CA PHE A 407 5.34 -15.39 -17.07
C PHE A 407 4.26 -15.81 -18.09
N SER A 408 3.28 -14.94 -18.26
CA SER A 408 2.15 -15.14 -19.17
C SER A 408 2.34 -14.35 -20.47
N LEU A 409 1.60 -14.71 -21.52
CA LEU A 409 1.57 -13.92 -22.77
C LEU A 409 1.09 -12.48 -22.53
N GLU A 410 0.31 -12.24 -21.48
CA GLU A 410 -0.10 -10.89 -21.09
C GLU A 410 1.08 -10.00 -20.69
N ASP A 411 2.13 -10.58 -20.10
CA ASP A 411 3.32 -9.84 -19.68
C ASP A 411 4.19 -9.42 -20.89
N LEU A 412 4.01 -10.07 -22.04
CA LEU A 412 4.71 -9.82 -23.30
C LEU A 412 3.91 -8.99 -24.32
N GLN A 413 2.74 -8.47 -23.94
CA GLN A 413 1.87 -7.70 -24.85
C GLN A 413 2.57 -6.50 -25.50
N MET A 414 3.42 -5.78 -24.76
CA MET A 414 4.07 -4.56 -25.26
C MET A 414 5.13 -4.84 -26.34
N PRO A 415 6.05 -5.81 -26.18
CA PRO A 415 6.92 -6.24 -27.27
C PRO A 415 6.16 -6.63 -28.54
N PHE A 416 5.06 -7.38 -28.43
CA PHE A 416 4.25 -7.76 -29.59
C PHE A 416 3.57 -6.56 -30.26
N LEU A 417 3.01 -5.64 -29.47
CA LEU A 417 2.41 -4.41 -29.99
C LEU A 417 3.45 -3.56 -30.73
N ALA A 418 4.66 -3.41 -30.16
CA ALA A 418 5.76 -2.68 -30.79
C ALA A 418 6.18 -3.32 -32.13
N LEU A 419 6.25 -4.66 -32.19
CA LEU A 419 6.54 -5.39 -33.42
C LEU A 419 5.47 -5.16 -34.50
N VAL A 420 4.19 -5.28 -34.14
CA VAL A 420 3.07 -5.07 -35.08
C VAL A 420 3.06 -3.64 -35.59
N CYS A 421 3.22 -2.64 -34.71
CA CYS A 421 3.31 -1.24 -35.11
C CYS A 421 4.51 -0.99 -36.04
N GLY A 422 5.67 -1.60 -35.76
CA GLY A 422 6.86 -1.50 -36.60
C GLY A 422 6.67 -2.10 -37.98
N LEU A 423 6.08 -3.30 -38.07
CA LEU A 423 5.78 -3.96 -39.34
C LEU A 423 4.72 -3.21 -40.16
N PHE A 424 3.72 -2.65 -39.48
CA PHE A 424 2.71 -1.82 -40.14
C PHE A 424 3.31 -0.52 -40.68
N GLY A 425 4.17 0.14 -39.89
CA GLY A 425 4.92 1.32 -40.33
C GLY A 425 5.81 1.04 -41.54
N SER A 426 6.55 -0.06 -41.53
CA SER A 426 7.42 -0.44 -42.66
C SER A 426 6.63 -0.82 -43.91
N ALA A 427 5.47 -1.46 -43.75
CA ALA A 427 4.56 -1.73 -44.86
C ALA A 427 4.03 -0.42 -45.48
N ILE A 428 3.64 0.55 -44.66
CA ILE A 428 3.20 1.87 -45.15
C ILE A 428 4.32 2.58 -45.91
N THR A 429 5.54 2.65 -45.36
CA THR A 429 6.66 3.30 -46.04
C THR A 429 6.95 2.63 -47.39
N PHE A 430 6.91 1.30 -47.44
CA PHE A 430 7.06 0.55 -48.69
C PHE A 430 5.99 0.89 -49.74
N PHE A 431 4.71 0.99 -49.34
CA PHE A 431 3.64 1.41 -50.25
C PHE A 431 3.77 2.87 -50.69
N VAL A 432 4.22 3.77 -49.81
CA VAL A 432 4.50 5.17 -50.15
C VAL A 432 5.65 5.27 -51.16
N GLU A 433 6.72 4.51 -50.97
CA GLU A 433 7.84 4.47 -51.93
C GLU A 433 7.40 3.93 -53.29
N LEU A 434 6.61 2.86 -53.32
CA LEU A 434 6.03 2.30 -54.55
C LEU A 434 5.17 3.31 -55.29
N THR A 435 4.28 4.02 -54.59
CA THR A 435 3.41 5.02 -55.21
C THR A 435 4.20 6.24 -55.68
N ALA A 436 5.20 6.70 -54.91
CA ALA A 436 6.10 7.77 -55.32
C ALA A 436 6.91 7.39 -56.56
N GLN A 437 7.49 6.19 -56.61
CA GLN A 437 8.21 5.69 -57.78
C GLN A 437 7.29 5.56 -59.01
N TYR A 438 6.06 5.07 -58.82
CA TYR A 438 5.06 4.96 -59.89
C TYR A 438 4.70 6.34 -60.45
N VAL A 439 4.39 7.33 -59.61
CA VAL A 439 4.08 8.71 -60.02
C VAL A 439 5.27 9.35 -60.75
N THR A 440 6.49 9.12 -60.28
CA THR A 440 7.70 9.66 -60.90
C THR A 440 7.94 9.03 -62.28
N ARG A 441 7.78 7.71 -62.41
CA ARG A 441 7.83 7.01 -63.72
C ARG A 441 6.74 7.50 -64.68
N CYS A 442 5.52 7.71 -64.20
CA CYS A 442 4.43 8.27 -65.02
C CYS A 442 4.70 9.71 -65.48
N LYS A 443 5.37 10.54 -64.66
CA LYS A 443 5.81 11.89 -65.05
C LYS A 443 6.93 11.84 -66.10
N VAL A 444 7.89 10.93 -65.97
CA VAL A 444 8.97 10.74 -66.95
C VAL A 444 8.42 10.24 -68.30
N LEU A 445 7.50 9.27 -68.30
CA LEU A 445 6.81 8.79 -69.50
C LEU A 445 6.03 9.90 -70.23
N LYS A 446 5.34 10.79 -69.50
CA LYS A 446 4.67 11.97 -70.08
C LYS A 446 5.65 13.01 -70.64
N CYS A 447 6.86 13.10 -70.09
CA CYS A 447 7.90 14.02 -70.57
C CYS A 447 8.58 13.51 -71.85
N CYS A 448 8.86 12.21 -71.94
CA CYS A 448 9.39 11.58 -73.16
C CYS A 448 8.42 11.66 -74.34
N THR A 449 7.10 11.60 -74.11
CA THR A 449 6.10 11.79 -75.19
C THR A 449 6.03 13.23 -75.72
N LYS A 450 6.59 14.24 -75.02
CA LYS A 450 6.65 15.62 -75.51
C LYS A 450 7.84 15.91 -76.43
N PHE A 451 8.88 15.06 -76.44
CA PHE A 451 10.07 15.24 -77.27
C PHE A 451 10.03 14.48 -78.62
N VAL A 452 8.97 13.71 -78.90
CA VAL A 452 8.76 13.03 -80.18
C VAL A 452 7.57 13.68 -80.90
N GLN A 453 7.77 14.88 -81.43
CA GLN A 453 6.97 15.40 -82.55
C GLN A 453 7.82 15.31 -83.81
N PRO A 454 7.39 14.63 -84.89
CA PRO A 454 8.15 14.57 -86.13
C PRO A 454 8.04 15.91 -86.88
N PRO A 455 9.11 16.38 -87.56
CA PRO A 455 8.99 17.50 -88.48
C PRO A 455 8.18 17.09 -89.72
N LYS A 456 7.30 17.98 -90.17
CA LYS A 456 6.51 17.82 -91.40
C LYS A 456 7.43 17.83 -92.64
N ASN A 457 7.30 16.78 -93.45
CA ASN A 457 7.53 16.68 -94.89
C ASN A 457 8.50 17.66 -95.56
N GLN A 458 9.66 17.14 -96.01
CA GLN A 458 10.22 17.45 -97.33
C GLN A 458 11.07 16.27 -97.85
N THR A 459 10.56 15.67 -98.93
CA THR A 459 11.26 14.98 -100.04
C THR A 459 12.42 14.00 -99.78
N LEU A 460 12.23 12.75 -100.23
CA LEU A 460 13.26 11.75 -100.61
C LEU A 460 14.28 12.38 -101.60
N PRO A 461 15.57 11.94 -101.63
CA PRO A 461 15.91 10.60 -102.13
C PRO A 461 17.05 9.86 -101.39
N GLN A 462 17.06 8.54 -101.62
CA GLN A 462 18.14 7.54 -101.59
C GLN A 462 19.55 7.97 -101.14
N ALA A 463 20.12 7.26 -100.15
CA ALA A 463 21.37 6.48 -100.31
C ALA A 463 21.88 5.88 -98.98
N LEU A 464 22.57 4.73 -99.12
CA LEU A 464 23.64 4.19 -98.27
C LEU A 464 23.30 3.53 -96.91
N GLN A 465 23.31 2.20 -96.97
CA GLN A 465 23.99 1.26 -96.06
C GLN A 465 24.72 1.89 -94.86
N VAL A 466 24.43 1.40 -93.64
CA VAL A 466 25.42 0.70 -92.79
C VAL A 466 24.67 -0.27 -91.87
N GLN A 467 25.25 -1.46 -91.79
CA GLN A 467 24.85 -2.68 -91.11
C GLN A 467 25.40 -2.70 -89.68
N THR A 468 24.82 -3.55 -88.82
CA THR A 468 25.38 -4.08 -87.54
C THR A 468 25.27 -3.14 -86.30
N SER A 469 25.06 -3.58 -85.06
CA SER A 469 24.98 -4.92 -84.46
C SER A 469 24.23 -4.83 -83.11
N PHE A 470 23.53 -5.91 -82.75
CA PHE A 470 23.24 -6.34 -81.38
C PHE A 470 24.33 -5.98 -80.34
N ARG A 471 23.93 -5.60 -79.11
CA ARG A 471 24.17 -6.43 -77.91
C ARG A 471 23.52 -5.88 -76.65
N ASN A 472 22.84 -6.79 -75.95
CA ASN A 472 22.60 -6.76 -74.51
C ASN A 472 23.89 -6.49 -73.73
N TYR A 473 23.79 -5.69 -72.68
CA TYR A 473 24.14 -6.04 -71.29
C TYR A 473 23.44 -5.09 -70.33
#